data_AF-A0A7I7SZJ3-F1
#
_entry.id   AF-A0A7I7SZJ3-F1
#
_cell.length_a   1.000
_cell.length_b   1.000
_cell.length_c   1.000
_cell.angle_alpha   90.00
_cell.angle_beta   90.00
_cell.angle_gamma   90.00
#
_symmetry.space_group_name_H-M   'P 1'
#
loop_
_entity.id
_entity.type
_entity.pdbx_description
1 polymer ?
#
loop_
_entity_poly.entity_id
_entity_poly.type
_entity_poly.pdbx_seq_one_letter_code
_entity_poly.pdbx_strand_id
1 'polypeptide(L)' 'MAFGRGSCRGVPSPLQPCGRIRVVFGAEKAAWWERAVQAWPDYAEYQQKTDRQIPVFVLTPIL' A
#
# COMPACT_ATOMS: atom_id res chain seq x y z
N MET A 1 -9.09 -15.74 -1.52
CA MET A 1 -8.54 -14.42 -1.85
C MET A 1 -7.12 -14.37 -1.31
N ALA A 2 -6.15 -14.80 -2.12
CA ALA A 2 -4.77 -14.98 -1.69
C ALA A 2 -3.94 -13.76 -2.10
N PHE A 3 -3.39 -13.06 -1.11
CA PHE A 3 -2.21 -12.21 -1.25
C PHE A 3 -1.05 -13.10 -1.73
N GLY A 4 -0.86 -13.18 -3.05
CA GLY A 4 0.11 -14.08 -3.65
C GLY A 4 0.64 -13.55 -4.97
N ARG A 5 1.97 -13.36 -5.00
CA ARG A 5 2.86 -13.03 -6.14
C ARG A 5 2.95 -11.54 -6.50
N GLY A 6 4.07 -10.94 -6.06
CA GLY A 6 4.51 -9.60 -6.42
C GLY A 6 4.80 -9.45 -7.91
N SER A 7 3.83 -8.91 -8.63
CA SER A 7 3.99 -8.44 -10.00
C SER A 7 3.06 -7.25 -10.17
N CYS A 8 3.62 -6.05 -10.29
CA CYS A 8 2.90 -4.90 -10.84
C CYS A 8 2.52 -5.23 -12.29
N ARG A 9 1.44 -5.99 -12.50
CA ARG A 9 0.76 -6.07 -13.80
C ARG A 9 -0.46 -5.19 -13.71
N GLY A 10 -0.28 -3.93 -14.05
CA GLY A 10 -1.34 -2.92 -14.10
C GLY A 10 -0.85 -1.69 -14.84
N VAL A 11 -1.29 -1.56 -16.09
CA VAL A 11 -1.05 -0.46 -17.04
C VAL A 11 0.39 -0.35 -17.55
N PRO A 12 0.68 -0.66 -18.83
CA PRO A 12 1.96 -0.29 -19.45
C PRO A 12 2.01 1.24 -19.58
N SER A 13 2.51 1.93 -18.55
CA SER A 13 2.85 3.35 -18.64
C SER A 13 4.33 3.48 -18.96
N PRO A 14 4.72 4.21 -20.03
CA PRO A 14 6.13 4.39 -20.40
C PRO A 14 6.93 5.17 -19.35
N LEU A 15 6.27 5.76 -18.35
CA LEU A 15 6.88 6.61 -17.33
C LEU A 15 7.01 5.96 -15.94
N GLN A 16 6.45 4.76 -15.71
CA GLN A 16 6.48 4.12 -14.39
C GLN A 16 7.21 2.76 -14.45
N PRO A 17 8.50 2.70 -14.09
CA PRO A 17 9.22 1.43 -13.98
C PRO A 17 8.57 0.55 -12.90
N CYS A 18 8.58 -0.77 -13.12
CA CYS A 18 8.07 -1.76 -12.17
C CYS A 18 8.80 -1.61 -10.83
N GLY A 19 8.14 -1.04 -9.81
CA GLY A 19 8.71 -0.90 -8.48
C GLY A 19 8.77 -2.22 -7.70
N ARG A 20 9.71 -2.32 -6.75
CA ARG A 20 9.71 -3.35 -5.71
C ARG A 20 8.62 -3.03 -4.69
N ILE A 21 7.73 -3.99 -4.47
CA ILE A 21 6.69 -3.90 -3.43
C ILE A 21 7.20 -4.56 -2.15
N ARG A 22 7.00 -3.90 -1.00
CA ARG A 22 7.13 -4.54 0.32
C ARG A 22 5.93 -4.21 1.21
N VAL A 23 5.61 -5.12 2.12
CA VAL A 23 4.62 -4.88 3.18
C VAL A 23 5.34 -4.25 4.37
N VAL A 24 4.74 -3.22 4.94
CA VAL A 24 5.25 -2.55 6.14
C VAL A 24 4.34 -2.83 7.35
N PHE A 25 4.95 -2.90 8.53
CA PHE A 25 4.28 -3.23 9.79
C PHE A 25 4.72 -2.27 10.91
N GLY A 26 3.98 -2.25 12.02
CA GLY A 26 4.33 -1.48 13.22
C GLY A 26 4.39 0.03 12.97
N ALA A 27 5.47 0.68 13.44
CA ALA A 27 5.65 2.13 13.36
C ALA A 27 5.75 2.67 11.92
N GLU A 28 6.39 1.92 11.01
CA GLU A 28 6.50 2.32 9.60
C GLU A 28 5.13 2.35 8.93
N LYS A 29 4.28 1.37 9.24
CA LYS A 29 2.88 1.36 8.79
C LYS A 29 2.11 2.58 9.31
N ALA A 30 2.26 2.95 10.57
CA ALA A 30 1.55 4.09 11.15
C ALA A 30 1.86 5.40 10.41
N ALA A 31 3.14 5.65 10.11
CA ALA A 31 3.57 6.82 9.35
C ALA A 31 3.01 6.84 7.92
N TRP A 32 2.96 5.68 7.24
CA TRP A 32 2.35 5.58 5.91
C TRP A 32 0.83 5.67 5.94
N TRP A 33 0.20 5.18 7.00
CA TRP A 33 -1.25 5.25 7.18
C TRP A 33 -1.73 6.68 7.34
N GLU A 34 -1.04 7.50 8.13
CA GLU A 34 -1.35 8.93 8.27
C GLU A 34 -1.35 9.64 6.90
N ARG A 35 -0.32 9.37 6.08
CA ARG A 35 -0.25 9.89 4.70
C ARG A 35 -1.38 9.39 3.81
N ALA A 36 -1.76 8.12 3.95
CA ALA A 36 -2.86 7.54 3.18
C ALA A 36 -4.21 8.19 3.55
N VAL A 37 -4.46 8.42 4.84
CA VAL A 37 -5.67 9.11 5.33
C VAL A 37 -5.70 10.58 4.90
N GLN A 38 -4.55 11.27 4.89
CA GLN A 38 -4.46 12.64 4.37
C GLN A 38 -4.79 12.73 2.88
N ALA A 39 -4.35 11.76 2.09
CA ALA A 39 -4.66 11.69 0.67
C ALA A 39 -6.12 11.28 0.41
N TRP A 40 -6.65 10.37 1.23
CA TRP A 40 -8.03 9.92 1.12
C TRP A 40 -8.65 9.62 2.50
N PRO A 41 -9.48 10.54 3.04
CA PRO A 41 -10.00 10.47 4.41
C PRO A 41 -10.83 9.23 4.73
N ASP A 42 -11.50 8.64 3.73
CA ASP A 42 -12.37 7.47 3.89
C ASP A 42 -11.64 6.22 4.43
N TYR A 43 -10.31 6.17 4.29
CA TYR A 43 -9.52 5.07 4.86
C TYR A 43 -9.63 4.98 6.38
N ALA A 44 -9.79 6.12 7.08
CA ALA A 44 -9.99 6.13 8.52
C ALA A 44 -11.27 5.38 8.93
N GLU A 45 -12.34 5.55 8.15
CA GLU A 45 -13.60 4.82 8.33
C GLU A 45 -13.45 3.33 8.02
N TYR A 46 -12.66 2.96 6.99
CA TYR A 46 -12.45 1.55 6.65
C TYR A 46 -11.71 0.78 7.73
N GLN A 47 -10.78 1.42 8.43
CA GLN A 47 -10.11 0.81 9.57
C GLN A 47 -11.08 0.53 10.72
N GLN A 48 -12.08 1.37 10.95
CA GLN A 48 -13.07 1.16 12.01
C GLN A 48 -14.03 0.02 11.69
N LYS A 49 -14.26 -0.25 10.39
CA LYS A 49 -15.16 -1.31 9.91
C LYS A 49 -14.53 -2.71 9.98
N THR A 50 -13.26 -2.83 10.39
CA THR A 50 -12.59 -4.13 10.45
C THR A 50 -11.68 -4.25 11.67
N ASP A 51 -11.78 -5.38 12.37
CA ASP A 51 -10.86 -5.74 13.47
C ASP A 51 -9.48 -6.20 12.96
N ARG A 52 -9.36 -6.46 11.65
CA ARG A 52 -8.12 -6.94 11.03
C ARG A 52 -7.24 -5.76 10.65
N GLN A 53 -5.95 -5.89 10.89
CA GLN A 53 -5.01 -4.88 10.42
C GLN A 53 -4.97 -4.82 8.89
N ILE A 54 -5.35 -3.67 8.32
CA ILE A 54 -5.22 -3.40 6.88
C ILE A 54 -3.73 -3.39 6.51
N PRO A 55 -3.25 -4.27 5.60
CA PRO A 55 -1.86 -4.30 5.19
C PRO A 55 -1.54 -3.08 4.30
N VAL A 56 -0.39 -2.45 4.55
CA VAL A 56 0.09 -1.30 3.76
C VAL A 56 1.28 -1.73 2.92
N PHE A 57 1.24 -1.36 1.63
CA PHE A 57 2.28 -1.68 0.66
C PHE A 57 3.04 -0.42 0.28
N VAL A 58 4.37 -0.49 0.36
CA VAL A 58 5.24 0.58 -0.12
C VAL A 58 5.86 0.15 -1.44
N LEU A 59 5.70 1.00 -2.44
CA LEU A 59 6.34 0.88 -3.74
C LEU A 59 7.68 1.62 -3.69
N THR A 60 8.78 0.89 -3.88
CA THR A 60 10.11 1.48 -4.05
C THR A 60 10.52 1.34 -5.51
N PRO A 61 10.89 2.41 -6.22
CA PRO A 61 11.42 2.28 -7.57
C PRO A 61 12.73 1.47 -7.53
N ILE A 62 12.86 0.53 -8.46
CA ILE A 62 14.15 -0.10 -8.76
C ILE A 62 14.75 0.68 -9.92
N LEU A 63 15.95 1.22 -9.66
CA LEU A 63 16.79 1.87 -10.67
C LEU A 63 17.51 0.80 -11.50
#